data_AF-A0A9P7BDR2-F1
#
_entry.id   AF-A0A9P7BDR2-F1
#
_cell.length_a   1.000
_cell.length_b   1.000
_cell.length_c   1.000
_cell.angle_alpha   90.00
_cell.angle_beta   90.00
_cell.angle_gamma   90.00
#
_symmetry.space_group_name_H-M   'P 1'
#
loop_
_entity.id
_entity.type
_entity.pdbx_description
1 polymer ?
#
loop_
_entity_poly.entity_id
_entity_poly.type
_entity_poly.pdbx_seq_one_letter_code
_entity_poly.pdbx_strand_id
1 'polypeptide(L)'
;NWGIHAPHDEFTLNVKEIVENNLARPIKMLFTEPILFLISIYNAFIYGMLYLFLEAYPIVFAEGYGMVAGVAELPYFGLVIGQLLGGLYCIYSERSYNKKMREAGGKIIPENRLPPMIAGGIAFPIGLLWFCWTGNYHKTVHWIVPTVSGLFTGFGLIAIFNPSMNYIIDAYLIFAASAMAANSFLRSAFGAVFPLFATFMFLNMGTNWAGLLLGLFAAVLILCPVCFLKWETDIMKTTNKSIPNISNNNLPSNSSSSEETDADVEKFNGDLEVGSMYSDDIVRLEAHSNLSREISRKLTNADAIKIDTSTPLPKMGKDRNYPPMLPDISNYTVAFD
;
A
#
# COMPACT_ATOMS: atom_id res chain seq x y z
N ASN A 1 -17.40 1.69 37.23
CA ASN A 1 -17.97 0.40 36.80
C ASN A 1 -16.81 -0.40 36.22
N TRP A 2 -16.18 -1.26 37.02
CA TRP A 2 -14.92 -1.95 36.67
C TRP A 2 -15.14 -3.20 35.80
N GLY A 3 -16.39 -3.52 35.48
CA GLY A 3 -16.77 -4.61 34.57
C GLY A 3 -17.08 -4.13 33.15
N ILE A 4 -16.65 -2.92 32.77
CA ILE A 4 -16.75 -2.43 31.39
C ILE A 4 -15.32 -2.38 30.84
N HIS A 5 -14.93 -3.42 30.11
CA HIS A 5 -13.67 -3.50 29.39
C HIS A 5 -13.96 -3.81 27.93
N ALA A 6 -13.25 -3.15 27.01
CA ALA A 6 -13.28 -3.55 25.61
C ALA A 6 -12.53 -4.88 25.46
N PRO A 7 -12.93 -5.80 24.56
CA PRO A 7 -12.18 -7.04 24.31
C PRO A 7 -10.71 -6.81 23.96
N HIS A 8 -10.36 -5.61 23.47
CA HIS A 8 -8.99 -5.19 23.20
C HIS A 8 -8.16 -4.92 24.47
N ASP A 9 -8.77 -4.51 25.59
CA ASP A 9 -8.09 -4.16 26.84
C ASP A 9 -7.58 -5.40 27.61
N GLU A 10 -8.07 -6.59 27.28
CA GLU A 10 -7.63 -7.87 27.87
C GLU A 10 -6.42 -8.48 27.14
N PHE A 11 -6.05 -7.97 25.95
CA PHE A 11 -4.88 -8.44 25.24
C PHE A 11 -3.61 -7.84 25.87
N THR A 12 -3.02 -8.57 26.82
CA THR A 12 -1.63 -8.36 27.21
C THR A 12 -0.76 -8.76 26.01
N LEU A 13 -0.55 -7.83 25.09
CA LEU A 13 0.22 -8.07 23.88
C LEU A 13 1.65 -8.47 24.28
N ASN A 14 1.94 -9.76 24.18
CA ASN A 14 3.27 -10.28 24.42
C ASN A 14 4.17 -9.69 23.31
N VAL A 15 5.30 -9.08 23.66
CA VAL A 15 6.23 -8.50 22.68
C VAL A 15 6.62 -9.52 21.62
N LYS A 16 6.69 -10.80 21.99
CA LYS A 16 6.91 -11.92 21.06
C LYS A 16 5.76 -12.09 20.06
N GLU A 17 4.53 -11.99 20.51
CA GLU A 17 3.32 -12.11 19.67
C GLU A 17 3.10 -10.86 18.81
N ILE A 18 3.48 -9.67 19.30
CA ILE A 18 3.55 -8.44 18.49
C ILE A 18 4.58 -8.64 17.37
N VAL A 19 5.80 -9.10 17.68
CA VAL A 19 6.85 -9.33 16.69
C VAL A 19 6.44 -10.41 15.69
N GLU A 20 5.84 -11.51 16.15
CA GLU A 20 5.40 -12.62 15.30
C GLU A 20 4.24 -12.20 14.39
N ASN A 21 3.21 -11.53 14.92
CA ASN A 21 2.08 -11.06 14.12
C ASN A 21 2.40 -9.86 13.23
N ASN A 22 3.31 -8.96 13.62
CA ASN A 22 3.64 -7.74 12.85
C ASN A 22 4.85 -7.89 11.92
N LEU A 23 5.79 -8.82 12.15
CA LEU A 23 6.95 -9.03 11.27
C LEU A 23 6.91 -10.37 10.54
N ALA A 24 6.49 -11.46 11.20
CA ALA A 24 6.48 -12.77 10.55
C ALA A 24 5.37 -12.86 9.47
N ARG A 25 4.21 -12.27 9.72
CA ARG A 25 3.08 -12.28 8.77
C ARG A 25 3.39 -11.51 7.47
N PRO A 26 3.92 -10.27 7.49
CA PRO A 26 4.35 -9.57 6.28
C PRO A 26 5.45 -10.32 5.51
N ILE A 27 6.47 -10.84 6.19
CA ILE A 27 7.58 -11.56 5.54
C ILE A 27 7.08 -12.86 4.92
N LYS A 28 6.21 -13.60 5.61
CA LYS A 28 5.59 -14.82 5.06
C LYS A 28 4.76 -14.49 3.83
N MET A 29 3.90 -13.48 3.91
CA MET A 29 3.07 -13.00 2.79
C MET A 29 3.93 -12.61 1.59
N LEU A 30 5.06 -11.95 1.83
CA LEU A 30 6.01 -11.54 0.80
C LEU A 30 6.61 -12.73 0.03
N PHE A 31 6.88 -13.86 0.69
CA PHE A 31 7.45 -15.05 0.02
C PHE A 31 6.38 -16.03 -0.49
N THR A 32 5.14 -15.98 0.01
CA THR A 32 4.04 -16.81 -0.49
C THR A 32 3.35 -16.21 -1.70
N GLU A 33 3.28 -14.88 -1.79
CA GLU A 33 2.62 -14.15 -2.88
C GLU A 33 3.67 -13.64 -3.89
N PRO A 34 3.86 -14.32 -5.04
CA PRO A 34 4.91 -13.97 -5.99
C PRO A 34 4.72 -12.59 -6.62
N ILE A 35 3.48 -12.12 -6.75
CA ILE A 35 3.15 -10.80 -7.29
C ILE A 35 3.62 -9.71 -6.33
N LEU A 36 3.29 -9.84 -5.04
CA LEU A 36 3.73 -8.93 -3.99
C LEU A 36 5.26 -8.91 -3.87
N PHE A 37 5.91 -10.06 -4.00
CA PHE A 37 7.37 -10.17 -4.00
C PHE A 37 8.01 -9.34 -5.11
N LEU A 38 7.55 -9.53 -6.35
CA LEU A 38 8.13 -8.88 -7.53
C LEU A 38 7.95 -7.36 -7.49
N ILE A 39 6.77 -6.88 -7.10
CA ILE A 39 6.51 -5.43 -6.99
C ILE A 39 7.28 -4.82 -5.82
N SER A 40 7.43 -5.55 -4.71
CA SER A 40 8.24 -5.10 -3.56
C SER A 40 9.72 -5.06 -3.90
N ILE A 41 10.26 -6.03 -4.66
CA ILE A 41 11.64 -5.98 -5.17
C ILE A 41 11.83 -4.78 -6.07
N TYR A 42 10.88 -4.52 -6.98
CA TYR A 42 11.00 -3.39 -7.88
C TYR A 42 11.02 -2.06 -7.12
N ASN A 43 10.12 -1.90 -6.14
CA ASN A 43 10.11 -0.75 -5.25
C ASN A 43 11.39 -0.63 -4.42
N ALA A 44 11.88 -1.74 -3.88
CA ALA A 44 13.10 -1.77 -3.11
C ALA A 44 14.31 -1.37 -3.96
N PHE A 45 14.39 -1.84 -5.20
CA PHE A 45 15.43 -1.44 -6.15
C PHE A 45 15.36 0.05 -6.48
N ILE A 46 14.19 0.59 -6.84
CA ILE A 46 14.00 2.01 -7.16
C ILE A 46 14.34 2.90 -5.96
N TYR A 47 13.98 2.48 -4.76
CA TYR A 47 14.34 3.19 -3.55
C TYR A 47 15.83 3.09 -3.24
N GLY A 48 16.44 1.91 -3.38
CA GLY A 48 17.90 1.76 -3.28
C GLY A 48 18.64 2.66 -4.26
N MET A 49 18.14 2.77 -5.49
CA MET A 49 18.66 3.67 -6.51
C MET A 49 18.58 5.14 -6.09
N LEU A 50 17.49 5.58 -5.46
CA LEU A 50 17.37 6.93 -4.91
C LEU A 50 18.53 7.24 -3.95
N TYR A 51 18.86 6.32 -3.04
CA TYR A 51 19.99 6.49 -2.12
C TYR A 51 21.34 6.36 -2.80
N LEU A 52 21.47 5.49 -3.80
CA LEU A 52 22.68 5.36 -4.59
C LEU A 52 22.98 6.65 -5.37
N PHE A 53 21.95 7.35 -5.86
CA PHE A 53 22.14 8.66 -6.47
C PHE A 53 22.71 9.69 -5.50
N LEU A 54 22.45 9.56 -4.18
CA LEU A 54 23.04 10.42 -3.15
C LEU A 54 24.57 10.41 -3.17
N GLU A 55 25.15 9.26 -3.52
CA GLU A 55 26.60 9.06 -3.68
C GLU A 55 27.07 9.34 -5.11
N ALA A 56 26.28 8.95 -6.11
CA ALA A 56 26.70 9.02 -7.51
C ALA A 56 26.87 10.45 -8.03
N TYR A 57 26.00 11.39 -7.62
CA TYR A 57 26.08 12.79 -8.08
C TYR A 57 27.36 13.50 -7.58
N PRO A 58 27.72 13.43 -6.29
CA PRO A 58 29.01 13.93 -5.80
C PRO A 58 30.20 13.33 -6.57
N ILE A 59 30.21 12.02 -6.82
CA ILE A 59 31.28 11.37 -7.57
C ILE A 59 31.39 11.94 -9.00
N VAL A 60 30.26 12.11 -9.70
CA VAL A 60 30.27 12.63 -11.08
C VAL A 60 30.67 14.11 -11.13
N PHE A 61 30.07 14.95 -10.29
CA PHE A 61 30.22 16.42 -10.38
C PHE A 61 31.38 16.98 -9.56
N ALA A 62 31.66 16.44 -8.37
CA ALA A 62 32.79 16.88 -7.56
C ALA A 62 34.09 16.24 -8.07
N GLU A 63 34.14 14.91 -8.20
CA GLU A 63 35.39 14.23 -8.62
C GLU A 63 35.61 14.29 -10.13
N GLY A 64 34.56 14.11 -10.94
CA GLY A 64 34.66 14.16 -12.40
C GLY A 64 34.82 15.57 -12.97
N TYR A 65 33.90 16.48 -12.62
CA TYR A 65 33.89 17.86 -13.11
C TYR A 65 34.72 18.85 -12.27
N GLY A 66 35.22 18.45 -11.09
CA GLY A 66 36.03 19.32 -10.23
C GLY A 66 35.24 20.45 -9.57
N MET A 67 33.92 20.32 -9.43
CA MET A 67 33.09 21.35 -8.81
C MET A 67 33.31 21.41 -7.29
N VAL A 68 33.22 22.62 -6.73
CA VAL A 68 33.33 22.83 -5.28
C VAL A 68 32.20 22.09 -4.54
N ALA A 69 32.52 21.55 -3.35
CA ALA A 69 31.54 20.93 -2.47
C ALA A 69 30.34 21.87 -2.23
N GLY A 70 29.12 21.32 -2.30
CA GLY A 70 27.87 22.07 -2.32
C GLY A 70 27.40 22.49 -3.72
N VAL A 71 28.29 22.97 -4.60
CA VAL A 71 27.93 23.25 -6.00
C VAL A 71 27.70 21.95 -6.78
N ALA A 72 28.47 20.91 -6.48
CA ALA A 72 28.30 19.57 -7.05
C ALA A 72 26.93 18.92 -6.77
N GLU A 73 26.18 19.44 -5.79
CA GLU A 73 24.85 18.93 -5.42
C GLU A 73 23.71 19.67 -6.12
N LEU A 74 23.95 20.88 -6.67
CA LEU A 74 22.91 21.61 -7.43
C LEU A 74 22.24 20.78 -8.54
N PRO A 75 22.95 19.88 -9.26
CA PRO A 75 22.33 19.01 -10.24
C PRO A 75 21.20 18.12 -9.69
N TYR A 76 21.09 17.89 -8.38
CA TYR A 76 19.92 17.22 -7.79
C TYR A 76 18.61 17.95 -8.05
N PHE A 77 18.63 19.28 -8.25
CA PHE A 77 17.42 20.00 -8.63
C PHE A 77 16.84 19.47 -9.95
N GLY A 78 17.67 19.00 -10.88
CA GLY A 78 17.18 18.33 -12.10
C GLY A 78 16.38 17.07 -11.78
N LEU A 79 16.83 16.28 -10.80
CA LEU A 79 16.12 15.09 -10.32
C LEU A 79 14.80 15.47 -9.63
N VAL A 80 14.82 16.48 -8.76
CA VAL A 80 13.62 16.98 -8.07
C VAL A 80 12.58 17.49 -9.07
N ILE A 81 12.99 18.26 -10.09
CA ILE A 81 12.07 18.72 -11.14
C ILE A 81 11.48 17.54 -11.92
N GLY A 82 12.29 16.53 -12.23
CA GLY A 82 11.81 15.27 -12.82
C GLY A 82 10.75 14.58 -11.96
N GLN A 83 10.98 14.50 -10.65
CA GLN A 83 10.04 13.95 -9.67
C GLN A 83 8.72 14.73 -9.65
N LEU A 84 8.77 16.06 -9.72
CA LEU A 84 7.57 16.90 -9.78
C LEU A 84 6.76 16.63 -11.06
N LEU A 85 7.42 16.57 -12.22
CA LEU A 85 6.78 16.25 -13.49
C LEU A 85 6.14 14.86 -13.49
N GLY A 86 6.83 13.86 -12.95
CA GLY A 86 6.28 12.52 -12.82
C GLY A 86 5.13 12.44 -11.81
N GLY A 87 5.17 13.24 -10.74
CA GLY A 87 4.06 13.40 -9.81
C GLY A 87 2.82 13.99 -10.48
N LEU A 88 2.98 15.06 -11.26
CA LEU A 88 1.90 15.64 -12.07
C LEU A 88 1.31 14.62 -13.05
N TYR A 89 2.18 13.83 -13.70
CA TYR A 89 1.75 12.76 -14.61
C TYR A 89 0.95 11.67 -13.87
N CYS A 90 1.37 11.27 -12.67
CA CYS A 90 0.61 10.33 -11.84
C CYS A 90 -0.78 10.87 -11.49
N ILE A 91 -0.88 12.13 -11.05
CA ILE A 91 -2.16 12.78 -10.73
C ILE A 91 -3.08 12.83 -11.95
N TYR A 92 -2.52 13.17 -13.13
CA TYR A 92 -3.27 13.15 -14.38
C TYR A 92 -3.78 11.73 -14.71
N SER A 93 -2.92 10.73 -14.56
CA SER A 93 -3.28 9.33 -14.77
C SER A 93 -4.36 8.84 -13.80
N GLU A 94 -4.31 9.27 -12.54
CA GLU A 94 -5.33 8.94 -11.53
C GLU A 94 -6.70 9.53 -11.87
N ARG A 95 -6.75 10.71 -12.49
CA ARG A 95 -8.02 11.28 -12.96
C ARG A 95 -8.67 10.40 -14.03
N SER A 96 -7.86 9.83 -14.93
CA SER A 96 -8.32 8.88 -15.95
C SER A 96 -8.76 7.56 -15.30
N TYR A 97 -8.02 7.06 -14.31
CA TYR A 97 -8.38 5.89 -13.51
C TYR A 97 -9.73 6.06 -12.81
N ASN A 98 -9.92 7.16 -12.07
CA ASN A 98 -11.17 7.45 -11.37
C ASN A 98 -12.37 7.57 -12.32
N LYS A 99 -12.16 8.07 -13.54
CA LYS A 99 -13.20 8.09 -14.58
C LYS A 99 -13.59 6.68 -15.00
N LYS A 100 -12.62 5.81 -15.30
CA LYS A 100 -12.87 4.41 -15.67
C LYS A 100 -13.52 3.61 -14.53
N MET A 101 -13.11 3.86 -13.29
CA MET A 101 -13.71 3.25 -12.11
C MET A 101 -15.20 3.63 -11.97
N ARG A 102 -15.54 4.89 -12.21
CA ARG A 102 -16.94 5.35 -12.22
C ARG A 102 -17.76 4.73 -13.35
N GLU A 103 -17.16 4.56 -14.53
CA GLU A 103 -17.79 3.91 -15.68
C GLU A 103 -18.00 2.39 -15.44
N ALA A 104 -17.12 1.75 -14.66
CA ALA A 104 -17.20 0.33 -14.29
C ALA A 104 -18.06 0.07 -13.04
N GLY A 105 -18.90 1.02 -12.62
CA GLY A 105 -19.81 0.85 -11.48
C GLY A 105 -19.14 0.87 -10.10
N GLY A 106 -17.93 1.42 -9.99
CA GLY A 106 -17.16 1.50 -8.73
C GLY A 106 -16.19 0.35 -8.52
N LYS A 107 -16.11 -0.63 -9.43
CA LYS A 107 -15.18 -1.75 -9.32
C LYS A 107 -13.73 -1.26 -9.40
N ILE A 108 -12.95 -1.57 -8.36
CA ILE A 108 -11.52 -1.29 -8.28
C ILE A 108 -10.81 -2.34 -9.14
N ILE A 109 -10.13 -1.87 -10.19
CA ILE A 109 -9.37 -2.70 -11.14
C ILE A 109 -7.91 -2.22 -11.00
N PRO A 110 -7.13 -2.80 -10.08
CA PRO A 110 -5.78 -2.32 -9.73
C PRO A 110 -4.84 -2.24 -10.96
N GLU A 111 -5.12 -3.02 -12.01
CA GLU A 111 -4.39 -3.09 -13.27
C GLU A 111 -4.42 -1.77 -14.05
N ASN A 112 -5.47 -0.98 -13.90
CA ASN A 112 -5.56 0.34 -14.54
C ASN A 112 -4.52 1.34 -13.97
N ARG A 113 -3.80 0.98 -12.91
CA ARG A 113 -2.68 1.76 -12.35
C ARG A 113 -1.32 1.40 -12.95
N LEU A 114 -1.21 0.31 -13.72
CA LEU A 114 0.04 -0.14 -14.34
C LEU A 114 0.56 0.73 -15.51
N PRO A 115 -0.27 1.41 -16.33
CA PRO A 115 0.23 2.24 -17.43
C PRO A 115 1.27 3.31 -17.04
N PRO A 116 1.09 4.12 -15.98
CA PRO A 116 2.11 5.08 -15.57
C PRO A 116 3.40 4.42 -15.08
N MET A 117 3.30 3.23 -14.47
CA MET A 117 4.47 2.45 -14.04
C MET A 117 5.30 1.95 -15.22
N ILE A 118 4.69 1.63 -16.37
CA ILE A 118 5.42 1.26 -17.61
C ILE A 118 6.12 2.47 -18.20
N ALA A 119 5.45 3.63 -18.24
CA ALA A 119 6.06 4.87 -18.71
C ALA A 119 7.27 5.26 -17.86
N GLY A 120 7.15 5.19 -16.52
CA GLY A 120 8.24 5.38 -15.59
C GLY A 120 9.34 4.33 -15.75
N GLY A 121 8.95 3.08 -15.94
CA GLY A 121 9.84 1.96 -16.19
C GLY A 121 10.73 2.17 -17.41
N ILE A 122 10.23 2.73 -18.51
CA ILE A 122 11.02 3.02 -19.71
C ILE A 122 11.88 4.28 -19.53
N ALA A 123 11.33 5.33 -18.92
CA ALA A 123 12.03 6.59 -18.73
C ALA A 123 13.22 6.47 -17.76
N PHE A 124 13.09 5.64 -16.71
CA PHE A 124 14.10 5.46 -15.68
C PHE A 124 15.47 4.95 -16.19
N PRO A 125 15.58 3.81 -16.90
CA PRO A 125 16.85 3.33 -17.43
C PRO A 125 17.41 4.25 -18.52
N ILE A 126 16.56 4.92 -19.31
CA ILE A 126 17.03 5.92 -20.28
C ILE A 126 17.73 7.07 -19.55
N GLY A 127 17.11 7.60 -18.49
CA GLY A 127 17.70 8.64 -17.65
C GLY A 127 18.98 8.18 -16.95
N LEU A 128 18.98 6.97 -16.39
CA LEU A 128 20.13 6.40 -15.70
C LEU A 128 21.33 6.16 -16.64
N LEU A 129 21.09 5.56 -17.80
CA LEU A 129 22.14 5.35 -18.80
C LEU A 129 22.66 6.68 -19.33
N TRP A 130 21.77 7.64 -19.61
CA TRP A 130 22.16 8.99 -20.01
C TRP A 130 23.06 9.63 -18.94
N PHE A 131 22.63 9.65 -17.68
CA PHE A 131 23.38 10.20 -16.56
C PHE A 131 24.79 9.60 -16.46
N CYS A 132 24.88 8.28 -16.41
CA CYS A 132 26.16 7.60 -16.19
C CYS A 132 27.11 7.72 -17.39
N TRP A 133 26.59 7.66 -18.62
CA TRP A 133 27.41 7.81 -19.81
C TRP A 133 27.95 9.22 -19.93
N THR A 134 27.06 10.22 -19.80
CA THR A 134 27.45 11.63 -19.94
C THR A 134 28.30 12.12 -18.79
N GLY A 135 28.10 11.58 -17.58
CA GLY A 135 28.91 11.88 -16.41
C GLY A 135 30.37 11.39 -16.52
N ASN A 136 30.63 10.32 -17.26
CA ASN A 136 32.00 9.83 -17.47
C ASN A 136 32.80 10.66 -18.48
N TYR A 137 32.14 11.34 -19.41
CA TYR A 137 32.79 12.16 -20.44
C TYR A 137 32.94 13.63 -20.01
N HIS A 138 33.39 13.84 -18.78
CA HIS A 138 33.51 15.15 -18.14
C HIS A 138 34.39 16.17 -18.90
N LYS A 139 35.33 15.71 -19.74
CA LYS A 139 36.21 16.58 -20.57
C LYS A 139 35.58 17.08 -21.87
N THR A 140 34.57 16.38 -22.39
CA THR A 140 33.96 16.67 -23.70
C THR A 140 32.50 17.07 -23.60
N VAL A 141 31.81 16.68 -22.53
CA VAL A 141 30.38 16.93 -22.34
C VAL A 141 30.18 17.98 -21.25
N HIS A 142 29.41 19.02 -21.55
CA HIS A 142 29.07 20.08 -20.59
C HIS A 142 28.23 19.54 -19.43
N TRP A 143 28.50 19.97 -18.21
CA TRP A 143 27.86 19.49 -16.97
C TRP A 143 26.33 19.56 -16.98
N ILE A 144 25.74 20.44 -17.79
CA ILE A 144 24.28 20.56 -17.93
C ILE A 144 23.64 19.28 -18.49
N VAL A 145 24.36 18.53 -19.32
CA VAL A 145 23.83 17.34 -19.99
C VAL A 145 23.52 16.21 -18.98
N PRO A 146 24.45 15.80 -18.09
CA PRO A 146 24.10 14.88 -17.01
C PRO A 146 23.07 15.48 -16.05
N THR A 147 23.02 16.79 -15.82
CA THR A 147 21.96 17.39 -15.00
C THR A 147 20.55 17.19 -15.61
N VAL A 148 20.41 17.35 -16.93
CA VAL A 148 19.14 17.19 -17.64
C VAL A 148 18.64 15.74 -17.62
N SER A 149 19.54 14.75 -17.59
CA SER A 149 19.11 13.35 -17.40
C SER A 149 18.39 13.11 -16.08
N GLY A 150 18.62 13.95 -15.06
CA GLY A 150 17.87 13.96 -13.81
C GLY A 150 16.36 14.10 -14.02
N LEU A 151 15.91 14.79 -15.07
CA LEU A 151 14.49 14.91 -15.39
C LEU A 151 13.85 13.55 -15.69
N PHE A 152 14.51 12.73 -16.52
CA PHE A 152 14.04 11.40 -16.90
C PHE A 152 14.17 10.41 -15.75
N THR A 153 15.30 10.45 -15.04
CA THR A 153 15.56 9.60 -13.87
C THR A 153 14.54 9.87 -12.76
N GLY A 154 14.35 11.14 -12.38
CA GLY A 154 13.39 11.55 -11.36
C GLY A 154 11.94 11.26 -11.76
N PHE A 155 11.59 11.49 -13.03
CA PHE A 155 10.28 11.11 -13.54
C PHE A 155 10.04 9.60 -13.38
N GLY A 156 11.04 8.78 -13.73
CA GLY A 156 10.98 7.33 -13.56
C GLY A 156 10.80 6.90 -12.11
N LEU A 157 11.59 7.46 -11.19
CA LEU A 157 11.54 7.15 -9.76
C LEU A 157 10.12 7.32 -9.19
N ILE A 158 9.48 8.48 -9.39
CA ILE A 158 8.12 8.71 -8.87
C ILE A 158 7.05 7.91 -9.62
N ALA A 159 7.15 7.81 -10.95
CA ALA A 159 6.13 7.19 -11.79
C ALA A 159 6.06 5.68 -11.59
N ILE A 160 7.13 5.07 -11.07
CA ILE A 160 7.14 3.69 -10.60
C ILE A 160 6.68 3.61 -9.14
N PHE A 161 7.23 4.45 -8.27
CA PHE A 161 7.01 4.36 -6.83
C PHE A 161 5.56 4.62 -6.43
N ASN A 162 4.92 5.65 -6.97
CA ASN A 162 3.59 6.05 -6.53
C ASN A 162 2.49 5.05 -6.98
N PRO A 163 2.39 4.69 -8.27
CA PRO A 163 1.34 3.75 -8.71
C PRO A 163 1.51 2.33 -8.15
N SER A 164 2.74 1.92 -7.82
CA SER A 164 2.99 0.61 -7.23
C SER A 164 2.53 0.51 -5.77
N MET A 165 2.70 1.56 -4.95
CA MET A 165 2.11 1.59 -3.60
C MET A 165 0.59 1.51 -3.67
N ASN A 166 -0.02 2.29 -4.57
CA ASN A 166 -1.47 2.28 -4.77
C ASN A 166 -1.97 0.93 -5.30
N TYR A 167 -1.19 0.25 -6.14
CA TYR A 167 -1.49 -1.12 -6.57
C TYR A 167 -1.49 -2.11 -5.41
N ILE A 168 -0.50 -2.08 -4.51
CA ILE A 168 -0.43 -2.99 -3.36
C ILE A 168 -1.65 -2.80 -2.44
N ILE A 169 -2.07 -1.55 -2.22
CA ILE A 169 -3.24 -1.24 -1.41
C ILE A 169 -4.50 -1.82 -2.05
N ASP A 170 -4.71 -1.54 -3.34
CA ASP A 170 -5.92 -1.94 -4.06
C ASP A 170 -5.99 -3.46 -4.30
N ALA A 171 -4.85 -4.13 -4.50
CA ALA A 171 -4.78 -5.59 -4.72
C ALA A 171 -4.95 -6.40 -3.42
N TYR A 172 -4.54 -5.85 -2.27
CA TYR A 172 -4.52 -6.56 -0.99
C TYR A 172 -5.39 -5.89 0.08
N LEU A 173 -6.59 -5.39 -0.25
CA LEU A 173 -7.45 -4.60 0.66
C LEU A 173 -7.51 -5.11 2.12
N ILE A 174 -7.78 -6.40 2.33
CA ILE A 174 -7.92 -7.00 3.68
C ILE A 174 -6.59 -7.05 4.44
N PHE A 175 -5.48 -7.21 3.73
CA PHE A 175 -4.13 -7.35 4.30
C PHE A 175 -3.19 -6.19 3.88
N ALA A 176 -3.75 -5.04 3.49
CA ALA A 176 -3.00 -3.95 2.86
C ALA A 176 -1.91 -3.42 3.80
N ALA A 177 -2.23 -3.28 5.09
CA ALA A 177 -1.26 -2.85 6.10
C ALA A 177 -0.07 -3.81 6.21
N SER A 178 -0.31 -5.12 6.21
CA SER A 178 0.76 -6.13 6.25
C SER A 178 1.57 -6.17 4.96
N ALA A 179 0.92 -6.05 3.80
CA ALA A 179 1.60 -5.99 2.50
C ALA A 179 2.47 -4.74 2.36
N MET A 180 1.97 -3.58 2.80
CA MET A 180 2.73 -2.33 2.84
C MET A 180 3.91 -2.39 3.82
N ALA A 181 3.74 -3.06 4.96
CA ALA A 181 4.82 -3.28 5.91
C ALA A 181 5.94 -4.14 5.31
N ALA A 182 5.58 -5.25 4.63
CA ALA A 182 6.55 -6.10 3.92
C ALA A 182 7.33 -5.32 2.86
N ASN A 183 6.62 -4.56 2.03
CA ASN A 183 7.23 -3.72 1.01
C ASN A 183 8.14 -2.64 1.62
N SER A 184 7.71 -2.00 2.72
CA SER A 184 8.52 -1.01 3.44
C SER A 184 9.78 -1.60 4.06
N PHE A 185 9.71 -2.83 4.59
CA PHE A 185 10.85 -3.55 5.10
C PHE A 185 11.90 -3.80 4.01
N LEU A 186 11.48 -4.38 2.88
CA LEU A 186 12.39 -4.68 1.76
C LEU A 186 13.02 -3.41 1.19
N ARG A 187 12.20 -2.37 1.06
CA ARG A 187 12.62 -1.03 0.64
C ARG A 187 13.69 -0.44 1.55
N SER A 188 13.49 -0.52 2.86
CA SER A 188 14.43 0.00 3.84
C SER A 188 15.74 -0.78 3.84
N ALA A 189 15.68 -2.11 3.66
CA ALA A 189 16.86 -2.95 3.51
C ALA A 189 17.71 -2.53 2.30
N PHE A 190 17.10 -2.32 1.13
CA PHE A 190 17.82 -1.86 -0.06
C PHE A 190 18.35 -0.44 0.08
N GLY A 191 17.57 0.47 0.69
CA GLY A 191 18.03 1.83 1.00
C GLY A 191 19.25 1.87 1.92
N ALA A 192 19.39 0.91 2.84
CA ALA A 192 20.57 0.77 3.69
C ALA A 192 21.77 0.13 2.97
N VAL A 193 21.53 -0.86 2.10
CA VAL A 193 22.60 -1.62 1.44
C VAL A 193 23.22 -0.86 0.25
N PHE A 194 22.42 -0.11 -0.52
CA PHE A 194 22.88 0.52 -1.77
C PHE A 194 24.01 1.53 -1.56
N PRO A 195 23.92 2.47 -0.59
CA PRO A 195 25.02 3.40 -0.31
C PRO A 195 26.32 2.71 0.10
N LEU A 196 26.25 1.59 0.84
CA LEU A 196 27.43 0.89 1.36
C LEU A 196 28.39 0.41 0.26
N PHE A 197 27.85 0.03 -0.90
CA PHE A 197 28.67 -0.41 -2.04
C PHE A 197 28.75 0.62 -3.17
N ALA A 198 27.93 1.68 -3.16
CA ALA A 198 27.84 2.64 -4.25
C ALA A 198 29.20 3.25 -4.58
N THR A 199 29.88 3.83 -3.58
CA THR A 199 31.19 4.48 -3.75
C THR A 199 32.22 3.50 -4.33
N PHE A 200 32.32 2.28 -3.78
CA PHE A 200 33.24 1.26 -4.28
C PHE A 200 32.94 0.83 -5.71
N MET A 201 31.65 0.71 -6.06
CA MET A 201 31.23 0.32 -7.40
C MET A 201 31.58 1.41 -8.44
N PHE A 202 31.31 2.67 -8.13
CA PHE A 202 31.60 3.78 -9.04
C PHE A 202 33.10 4.02 -9.22
N LEU A 203 33.91 3.90 -8.15
CA LEU A 203 35.36 4.09 -8.21
C LEU A 203 36.08 2.94 -8.95
N ASN A 204 35.70 1.69 -8.70
CA ASN A 204 36.41 0.54 -9.28
C ASN A 204 35.95 0.20 -10.71
N MET A 205 34.64 0.28 -10.97
CA MET A 205 34.07 -0.12 -12.26
C MET A 205 33.94 1.06 -13.24
N GLY A 206 34.02 2.28 -12.71
CA GLY A 206 33.78 3.52 -13.44
C GLY A 206 32.29 3.80 -13.65
N THR A 207 31.97 5.08 -13.82
CA THR A 207 30.59 5.57 -13.91
C THR A 207 29.81 4.95 -15.07
N ASN A 208 30.46 4.72 -16.23
CA ASN A 208 29.81 4.10 -17.40
C ASN A 208 29.30 2.68 -17.11
N TRP A 209 30.19 1.81 -16.64
CA TRP A 209 29.88 0.39 -16.45
C TRP A 209 28.95 0.20 -15.26
N ALA A 210 29.13 0.97 -14.18
CA ALA A 210 28.20 1.01 -13.05
C ALA A 210 26.78 1.38 -13.53
N GLY A 211 26.67 2.43 -14.34
CA GLY A 211 25.39 2.83 -14.92
C GLY A 211 24.78 1.81 -15.87
N LEU A 212 25.59 1.14 -16.68
CA LEU A 212 25.13 0.11 -17.61
C LEU A 212 24.59 -1.11 -16.87
N LEU A 213 25.29 -1.56 -15.82
CA LEU A 213 24.84 -2.67 -14.99
C LEU A 213 23.50 -2.34 -14.33
N LEU A 214 23.42 -1.20 -13.64
CA LEU A 214 22.19 -0.76 -12.95
C LEU A 214 21.05 -0.50 -13.95
N GLY A 215 21.36 0.08 -15.12
CA GLY A 215 20.40 0.33 -16.18
C GLY A 215 19.84 -0.95 -16.81
N LEU A 216 20.66 -1.99 -16.96
CA LEU A 216 20.22 -3.29 -17.44
C LEU A 216 19.32 -3.98 -16.41
N PHE A 217 19.68 -3.93 -15.13
CA PHE A 217 18.82 -4.41 -14.04
C PHE A 217 17.48 -3.67 -14.01
N ALA A 218 17.50 -2.34 -14.13
CA ALA A 218 16.29 -1.53 -14.24
C ALA A 218 15.43 -1.94 -15.44
N ALA A 219 16.04 -2.17 -16.60
CA ALA A 219 15.34 -2.58 -17.82
C ALA A 219 14.69 -3.97 -17.68
N VAL A 220 15.37 -4.93 -17.04
CA VAL A 220 14.80 -6.26 -16.74
C VAL A 220 13.60 -6.14 -15.81
N LEU A 221 13.67 -5.25 -14.82
CA LEU A 221 12.57 -5.02 -13.89
C LEU A 221 11.34 -4.36 -14.53
N ILE A 222 11.44 -3.73 -15.71
CA ILE A 222 10.28 -3.29 -16.51
C ILE A 222 9.43 -4.48 -16.95
N LEU A 223 10.05 -5.65 -17.16
CA LEU A 223 9.31 -6.82 -17.59
C LEU A 223 8.28 -7.26 -16.53
N CYS A 224 8.53 -6.94 -15.25
CA CYS A 224 7.64 -7.21 -14.12
C CYS A 224 6.22 -6.63 -14.32
N PRO A 225 6.01 -5.29 -14.46
CA PRO A 225 4.69 -4.72 -14.74
C PRO A 225 4.04 -5.21 -16.04
N VAL A 226 4.85 -5.49 -17.07
CA VAL A 226 4.34 -5.95 -18.38
C VAL A 226 3.84 -7.39 -18.30
N CYS A 227 4.54 -8.25 -17.54
CA CYS A 227 4.12 -9.62 -17.28
C CYS A 227 2.82 -9.65 -16.48
N PHE A 228 2.65 -8.76 -15.49
CA PHE A 228 1.42 -8.67 -14.72
C PHE A 228 0.20 -8.31 -15.57
N LEU A 229 0.34 -7.33 -16.49
CA LEU A 229 -0.73 -7.01 -17.43
C LEU A 229 -1.16 -8.22 -18.28
N LYS A 230 -0.21 -9.04 -18.74
CA LYS A 230 -0.52 -10.20 -19.58
C LYS A 230 -1.18 -11.34 -18.80
N TRP A 231 -0.64 -11.67 -17.63
CA TRP A 231 -1.14 -12.79 -16.82
C TRP A 231 -2.61 -12.57 -16.40
N GLU A 232 -2.96 -11.39 -15.91
CA GLU A 232 -4.32 -11.15 -15.42
C GLU A 232 -5.33 -10.91 -16.55
N THR A 233 -4.89 -10.36 -17.70
CA THR A 233 -5.74 -10.30 -18.90
C THR A 233 -6.17 -11.71 -19.33
N ASP A 234 -5.31 -12.71 -19.16
CA ASP A 234 -5.63 -14.10 -19.50
C ASP A 234 -6.55 -14.76 -18.46
N ILE A 235 -6.43 -14.40 -17.18
CA ILE A 235 -7.38 -14.81 -16.14
C ILE A 235 -8.76 -14.18 -16.38
N MET A 236 -8.84 -12.88 -16.64
CA MET A 236 -10.09 -12.17 -16.92
C MET A 236 -10.79 -12.71 -18.17
N LYS A 237 -10.06 -13.03 -19.25
CA LYS A 237 -10.64 -13.67 -20.45
C LYS A 237 -11.21 -15.06 -20.13
N THR A 238 -10.54 -15.81 -19.26
CA THR A 238 -10.97 -17.16 -18.85
C THR A 238 -12.21 -17.09 -17.97
N THR A 239 -12.27 -16.14 -17.02
CA THR A 239 -13.44 -15.93 -16.14
C THR A 239 -14.65 -15.37 -16.91
N ASN A 240 -14.44 -14.43 -17.84
CA ASN A 240 -15.53 -13.83 -18.63
C ASN A 240 -16.11 -14.81 -19.67
N LYS A 241 -15.37 -15.87 -20.03
CA LYS A 241 -15.88 -16.99 -20.85
C LYS A 241 -16.77 -17.95 -20.05
N SER A 242 -16.65 -17.96 -18.72
CA SER A 242 -17.36 -18.89 -17.82
C SER A 242 -18.64 -18.33 -17.23
N ILE A 243 -18.97 -17.05 -17.46
CA ILE A 243 -20.21 -16.42 -17.01
C ILE A 243 -21.18 -16.34 -18.20
N PRO A 244 -22.13 -17.27 -18.37
CA PRO A 244 -23.21 -17.07 -19.33
C PRO A 244 -24.08 -15.90 -18.86
N ASN A 245 -24.43 -15.00 -19.79
CA ASN A 245 -25.32 -13.86 -19.56
C ASN A 245 -26.62 -14.31 -18.87
N ILE A 246 -26.72 -14.13 -17.55
CA ILE A 246 -27.99 -14.22 -16.83
C ILE A 246 -28.74 -12.93 -17.15
N SER A 247 -29.66 -13.03 -18.11
CA SER A 247 -30.59 -11.97 -18.46
C SER A 247 -31.43 -11.56 -17.26
N ASN A 248 -31.33 -10.30 -16.84
CA ASN A 248 -32.18 -9.65 -15.85
C ASN A 248 -33.64 -9.56 -16.32
N ASN A 249 -34.41 -10.65 -16.23
CA ASN A 249 -35.83 -10.63 -16.58
C ASN A 249 -36.81 -11.02 -15.47
N ASN A 250 -36.38 -11.39 -14.25
CA ASN A 250 -37.31 -11.84 -13.21
C ASN A 250 -37.07 -11.18 -11.83
N LEU A 251 -37.22 -9.87 -11.74
CA LEU A 251 -37.51 -9.21 -10.46
C LEU A 251 -39.00 -8.86 -10.43
N PRO A 252 -39.83 -9.54 -9.62
CA PRO A 252 -41.22 -9.13 -9.43
C PRO A 252 -41.24 -7.79 -8.66
N SER A 253 -41.89 -6.80 -9.26
CA SER A 253 -42.31 -5.59 -8.58
C SER A 253 -43.34 -5.95 -7.50
N ASN A 254 -43.09 -5.59 -6.23
CA ASN A 254 -44.18 -5.39 -5.29
C ASN A 254 -43.85 -4.31 -4.25
N SER A 255 -44.76 -3.35 -4.19
CA SER A 255 -44.91 -2.28 -3.21
C SER A 255 -45.58 -2.78 -1.93
N SER A 256 -45.23 -2.10 -0.82
CA SER A 256 -45.95 -1.98 0.48
C SER A 256 -46.24 -3.24 1.31
N SER A 257 -45.67 -3.32 2.53
CA SER A 257 -46.35 -3.12 3.82
C SER A 257 -45.52 -3.69 4.99
N SER A 258 -45.61 -3.01 6.14
CA SER A 258 -45.10 -3.40 7.47
C SER A 258 -45.59 -4.77 7.94
N GLU A 259 -44.73 -5.54 8.61
CA GLU A 259 -45.07 -6.39 9.77
C GLU A 259 -43.78 -6.99 10.39
N GLU A 260 -43.67 -6.88 11.72
CA GLU A 260 -42.68 -7.57 12.55
C GLU A 260 -42.98 -9.07 12.60
N THR A 261 -41.97 -9.93 12.53
CA THR A 261 -42.01 -11.23 13.23
C THR A 261 -40.61 -11.80 13.44
N ASP A 262 -40.36 -12.25 14.67
CA ASP A 262 -39.23 -13.08 15.12
C ASP A 262 -39.03 -14.32 14.25
N ALA A 263 -37.76 -14.62 13.91
CA ALA A 263 -37.28 -15.99 13.69
C ALA A 263 -35.74 -16.07 13.69
N ASP A 264 -35.20 -16.72 14.72
CA ASP A 264 -34.04 -17.62 14.74
C ASP A 264 -32.69 -17.16 14.16
N VAL A 265 -31.79 -16.76 15.07
CA VAL A 265 -30.34 -16.65 14.82
C VAL A 265 -29.76 -18.07 14.72
N GLU A 266 -29.59 -18.55 13.50
CA GLU A 266 -28.86 -19.78 13.20
C GLU A 266 -27.38 -19.60 13.55
N LYS A 267 -26.84 -20.51 14.37
CA LYS A 267 -25.43 -20.50 14.77
C LYS A 267 -24.52 -20.63 13.55
N PHE A 268 -23.57 -19.71 13.43
CA PHE A 268 -22.49 -19.75 12.46
C PHE A 268 -21.59 -20.97 12.72
N ASN A 269 -21.87 -22.08 12.02
CA ASN A 269 -20.98 -23.23 11.91
C ASN A 269 -20.09 -23.06 10.69
N GLY A 270 -18.78 -23.10 10.92
CA GLY A 270 -17.72 -22.63 10.03
C GLY A 270 -17.40 -23.52 8.83
N ASP A 271 -18.39 -23.89 8.03
CA ASP A 271 -18.18 -24.60 6.77
C ASP A 271 -19.09 -24.03 5.68
N LEU A 272 -18.62 -23.03 4.93
CA LEU A 272 -19.25 -22.60 3.67
C LEU A 272 -18.18 -22.12 2.68
N GLU A 273 -18.28 -22.64 1.46
CA GLU A 273 -17.35 -22.53 0.35
C GLU A 273 -16.96 -21.09 0.01
N VAL A 274 -15.65 -20.84 -0.04
CA VAL A 274 -14.96 -19.53 -0.17
C VAL A 274 -15.02 -18.96 -1.60
N GLY A 275 -16.17 -19.08 -2.27
CA GLY A 275 -16.26 -18.90 -3.73
C GLY A 275 -16.83 -17.58 -4.25
N SER A 276 -17.78 -16.94 -3.56
CA SER A 276 -18.65 -15.95 -4.24
C SER A 276 -18.87 -14.61 -3.55
N MET A 277 -18.26 -14.34 -2.39
CA MET A 277 -18.39 -13.04 -1.70
C MET A 277 -17.28 -12.08 -2.12
N TYR A 278 -17.09 -11.87 -3.43
CA TYR A 278 -16.03 -11.00 -3.95
C TYR A 278 -16.57 -9.67 -4.49
N SER A 279 -16.04 -8.59 -3.92
CA SER A 279 -15.95 -7.23 -4.45
C SER A 279 -17.20 -6.35 -4.47
N ASP A 280 -18.36 -6.83 -4.93
CA ASP A 280 -19.51 -5.92 -5.17
C ASP A 280 -20.14 -5.41 -3.86
N ASP A 281 -20.20 -6.27 -2.84
CA ASP A 281 -20.73 -5.88 -1.53
C ASP A 281 -19.70 -5.05 -0.76
N ILE A 282 -18.42 -5.40 -0.74
CA ILE A 282 -17.40 -4.67 0.03
C ILE A 282 -17.26 -3.21 -0.46
N VAL A 283 -17.29 -2.99 -1.77
CA VAL A 283 -17.20 -1.64 -2.37
C VAL A 283 -18.48 -0.83 -2.14
N ARG A 284 -19.66 -1.47 -2.19
CA ARG A 284 -20.93 -0.82 -1.82
C ARG A 284 -21.01 -0.50 -0.32
N LEU A 285 -20.38 -1.32 0.52
CA LEU A 285 -20.37 -1.18 1.97
C LEU A 285 -19.41 -0.08 2.45
N GLU A 286 -18.28 0.17 1.75
CA GLU A 286 -17.35 1.27 2.08
C GLU A 286 -17.88 2.67 1.75
N ALA A 287 -18.85 2.79 0.83
CA ALA A 287 -19.48 4.08 0.49
C ALA A 287 -20.33 4.65 1.65
N HIS A 288 -20.66 3.83 2.65
CA HIS A 288 -21.38 4.25 3.85
C HIS A 288 -20.43 4.23 5.05
N SER A 289 -19.87 5.39 5.41
CA SER A 289 -18.95 5.56 6.56
C SER A 289 -19.53 5.10 7.90
N ASN A 290 -20.86 5.06 8.02
CA ASN A 290 -21.56 4.55 9.20
C ASN A 290 -21.64 3.02 9.20
N LEU A 291 -21.77 2.40 8.02
CA LEU A 291 -21.93 0.96 7.86
C LEU A 291 -20.57 0.23 7.92
N SER A 292 -19.49 0.84 7.41
CA SER A 292 -18.13 0.33 7.61
C SER A 292 -17.74 0.33 9.09
N ARG A 293 -18.17 1.35 9.84
CA ARG A 293 -18.05 1.41 11.30
C ARG A 293 -18.86 0.31 11.99
N GLU A 294 -20.09 0.07 11.54
CA GLU A 294 -20.97 -0.95 12.12
C GLU A 294 -20.46 -2.37 11.82
N ILE A 295 -19.98 -2.63 10.61
CA ILE A 295 -19.36 -3.90 10.21
C ILE A 295 -18.03 -4.09 10.93
N SER A 296 -17.20 -3.05 11.04
CA SER A 296 -15.97 -3.11 11.82
C SER A 296 -16.29 -3.43 13.28
N ARG A 297 -17.31 -2.80 13.87
CA ARG A 297 -17.77 -3.11 15.24
C ARG A 297 -18.32 -4.52 15.39
N LYS A 298 -19.09 -5.03 14.43
CA LYS A 298 -19.61 -6.42 14.44
C LYS A 298 -18.51 -7.45 14.21
N LEU A 299 -17.56 -7.20 13.31
CA LEU A 299 -16.41 -8.07 13.04
C LEU A 299 -15.41 -8.10 14.20
N THR A 300 -15.20 -6.97 14.89
CA THR A 300 -14.34 -6.91 16.08
C THR A 300 -15.09 -7.25 17.36
N ASN A 301 -16.38 -7.59 17.29
CA ASN A 301 -17.23 -7.86 18.44
C ASN A 301 -17.26 -6.71 19.47
N ALA A 302 -17.11 -5.47 19.03
CA ALA A 302 -17.02 -4.28 19.88
C ALA A 302 -18.35 -3.90 20.55
N ASP A 303 -19.48 -4.35 20.00
CA ASP A 303 -20.81 -4.14 20.60
C ASP A 303 -21.16 -5.20 21.67
N ALA A 304 -20.35 -6.26 21.81
CA ALA A 304 -20.53 -7.27 22.83
C ALA A 304 -19.95 -6.77 24.17
N ILE A 305 -20.70 -5.95 24.88
CA ILE A 305 -20.39 -5.59 26.28
C ILE A 305 -20.62 -6.86 27.13
N LYS A 306 -19.55 -7.58 27.44
CA LYS A 306 -19.61 -8.66 28.42
C LYS A 306 -19.66 -8.07 29.82
N ILE A 307 -20.83 -8.11 30.44
CA ILE A 307 -21.01 -7.79 31.86
C ILE A 307 -20.74 -9.08 32.65
N ASP A 308 -19.52 -9.25 33.15
CA ASP A 308 -19.22 -10.35 34.06
C ASP A 308 -19.89 -10.10 35.42
N THR A 309 -20.98 -10.82 35.67
CA THR A 309 -21.72 -10.81 36.94
C THR A 309 -21.33 -11.97 37.85
N SER A 310 -20.41 -12.85 37.42
CA SER A 310 -20.08 -14.09 38.13
C SER A 310 -19.16 -13.87 39.33
N THR A 311 -18.36 -12.81 39.32
CA THR A 311 -17.49 -12.44 40.43
C THR A 311 -18.16 -11.40 41.33
N PRO A 312 -18.33 -11.67 42.64
CA PRO A 312 -18.84 -10.66 43.56
C PRO A 312 -17.90 -9.45 43.59
N LEU A 313 -18.48 -8.25 43.69
CA LEU A 313 -17.74 -7.00 43.75
C LEU A 313 -16.61 -7.10 44.79
N PRO A 314 -15.34 -6.79 44.43
CA PRO A 314 -14.25 -6.85 45.37
C PRO A 314 -14.55 -5.92 46.55
N LYS A 315 -14.35 -6.39 47.78
CA LYS A 315 -14.70 -5.60 48.97
C LYS A 315 -14.04 -4.22 48.92
N MET A 316 -14.76 -3.22 49.40
CA MET A 316 -14.22 -1.87 49.53
C MET A 316 -13.00 -1.91 50.48
N GLY A 317 -12.02 -1.04 50.26
CA GLY A 317 -10.76 -1.04 51.02
C GLY A 317 -10.97 -1.20 52.53
N LYS A 318 -10.18 -2.10 53.15
CA LYS A 318 -10.36 -2.62 54.53
C LYS A 318 -11.59 -3.51 54.75
N ASP A 319 -11.90 -4.40 53.81
CA ASP A 319 -12.98 -5.41 53.94
C ASP A 319 -14.37 -4.82 54.26
N ARG A 320 -14.63 -3.56 53.91
CA ARG A 320 -15.90 -2.90 54.22
C ARG A 320 -16.98 -3.31 53.22
N ASN A 321 -18.19 -3.56 53.74
CA ASN A 321 -19.37 -3.75 52.91
C ASN A 321 -19.68 -2.45 52.16
N TYR A 322 -20.23 -2.60 50.94
CA TYR A 322 -20.67 -1.47 50.15
C TYR A 322 -21.81 -0.72 50.86
N PRO A 323 -21.88 0.62 50.74
CA PRO A 323 -23.05 1.36 51.18
C PRO A 323 -24.31 0.84 50.45
N PRO A 324 -25.49 0.90 51.10
CA PRO A 324 -26.73 0.51 50.45
C PRO A 324 -26.93 1.32 49.16
N MET A 325 -27.53 0.69 48.15
CA MET A 325 -27.84 1.38 46.88
C MET A 325 -28.72 2.60 47.18
N LEU A 326 -28.45 3.68 46.46
CA LEU A 326 -29.30 4.88 46.55
C LEU A 326 -30.74 4.51 46.15
N PRO A 327 -31.76 5.16 46.76
CA PRO A 327 -33.14 4.99 46.34
C PRO A 327 -33.31 5.28 44.85
N ASP A 328 -34.28 4.62 44.22
CA ASP A 328 -34.57 4.80 42.81
C ASP A 328 -34.87 6.28 42.48
N ILE A 329 -34.10 6.83 41.54
CA ILE A 329 -34.14 8.25 41.15
C ILE A 329 -35.31 8.52 40.17
N SER A 330 -36.01 7.47 39.72
CA SER A 330 -37.17 7.56 38.81
C SER A 330 -38.24 8.57 39.25
N ASN A 331 -38.40 8.80 40.56
CA ASN A 331 -39.34 9.77 41.13
C ASN A 331 -38.89 11.25 41.03
N TYR A 332 -37.66 11.54 40.60
CA TYR A 332 -37.10 12.90 40.49
C TYR A 332 -36.71 13.30 39.07
N THR A 333 -36.98 12.45 38.09
CA THR A 333 -36.77 12.76 36.66
C THR A 333 -37.86 13.71 36.16
N VAL A 334 -37.54 15.00 36.12
CA VAL A 334 -38.33 15.99 35.37
C VAL A 334 -37.93 15.88 33.91
N ALA A 335 -38.80 15.26 33.09
CA ALA A 335 -38.70 15.36 31.64
C ALA A 335 -39.25 16.72 31.21
N PHE A 336 -38.49 17.45 30.40
CA PHE A 336 -39.01 18.62 29.69
C PHE A 336 -39.66 18.13 28.40
N ASP A 337 -40.94 18.47 28.20
CA ASP A 337 -41.67 18.27 26.94
C ASP A 337 -41.05 19.03 25.77
#